data_AF-A0A2V6H283-F1
#
_entry.id   AF-A0A2V6H283-F1
#
_cell.length_a   1.000
_cell.length_b   1.000
_cell.length_c   1.000
_cell.angle_alpha   90.00
_cell.angle_beta   90.00
_cell.angle_gamma   90.00
#
_symmetry.space_group_name_H-M   'P 1'
#
loop_
_entity.id
_entity.type
_entity.pdbx_description
1 polymer ?
#
loop_
_entity_poly.entity_id
_entity_poly.type
_entity_poly.pdbx_seq_one_letter_code
_entity_poly.pdbx_strand_id
1 'polypeptide(L)'
;MAGELPSLPFPDGSFDLTLVSYFLFAYQERLTYEFHRDSILELMRVTRSEACIYPTITFEAQPSQYIPLPRSDPALQHFQFTELKTDFEFLMNSNSFLRVWPRLNAALQWPKE
;
A
#
# COMPACT_ATOMS: atom_id res chain seq x y z
N MET A 1 20.59 -8.24 8.88
CA MET A 1 20.68 -7.82 7.47
C MET A 1 19.77 -6.62 7.29
N ALA A 2 20.20 -5.62 6.52
CA ALA A 2 19.31 -4.54 6.12
C ALA A 2 18.38 -5.02 5.00
N GLY A 3 17.16 -4.47 4.93
CA GLY A 3 16.20 -4.73 3.86
C GLY A 3 15.75 -3.42 3.23
N GLU A 4 15.34 -3.45 1.97
CA GLU A 4 14.86 -2.27 1.25
C GLU A 4 13.71 -2.66 0.32
N LEU A 5 12.75 -1.77 0.09
CA LEU A 5 11.74 -2.05 -0.91
C LEU A 5 12.36 -1.97 -2.33
N PRO A 6 11.96 -2.86 -3.26
CA PRO A 6 10.86 -3.82 -3.17
C PRO A 6 11.30 -5.25 -2.75
N SER A 7 12.39 -5.43 -1.98
CA SER A 7 12.85 -6.75 -1.52
C SER A 7 13.21 -6.76 -0.02
N LEU A 8 12.28 -7.26 0.79
CA LEU A 8 12.41 -7.35 2.23
C LEU A 8 12.89 -8.76 2.66
N PRO A 9 13.82 -8.84 3.62
CA PRO A 9 14.38 -10.11 4.11
C PRO A 9 13.46 -10.80 5.12
N PHE A 10 12.14 -10.80 4.85
CA PHE A 10 11.14 -11.43 5.70
C PHE A 10 10.42 -12.55 4.93
N PRO A 11 10.11 -13.68 5.60
CA PRO A 11 9.23 -14.70 5.05
C PRO A 11 7.84 -14.16 4.71
N ASP A 12 7.11 -14.91 3.88
CA ASP A 12 5.72 -14.61 3.53
C ASP A 12 4.84 -14.56 4.79
N GLY A 13 3.95 -13.57 4.82
CA GLY A 13 3.02 -13.36 5.92
C GLY A 13 3.70 -13.28 7.28
N SER A 14 4.85 -12.62 7.39
CA SER A 14 5.53 -12.43 8.68
C SER A 14 4.76 -11.51 9.63
N PHE A 15 4.01 -10.55 9.09
CA PHE A 15 3.30 -9.51 9.83
C PHE A 15 1.79 -9.59 9.60
N ASP A 16 0.99 -9.17 10.58
CA ASP A 16 -0.46 -9.05 10.39
C ASP A 16 -0.83 -7.72 9.71
N LEU A 17 -0.06 -6.67 9.98
CA LEU A 17 -0.25 -5.31 9.48
C LEU A 17 1.11 -4.69 9.13
N THR A 18 1.19 -4.00 7.99
CA THR A 18 2.36 -3.19 7.62
C THR A 18 1.97 -1.72 7.43
N LEU A 19 2.78 -0.82 7.98
CA LEU A 19 2.58 0.62 7.89
C LEU A 19 3.77 1.26 7.14
N VAL A 20 3.47 2.04 6.12
CA VAL A 20 4.46 2.86 5.40
C VAL A 20 4.17 4.32 5.72
N SER A 21 5.19 5.05 6.19
CA SER A 21 5.09 6.45 6.57
C SER A 21 6.06 7.30 5.76
N TYR A 22 5.54 8.33 5.08
CA TYR A 22 6.29 9.29 4.27
C TYR A 22 7.24 8.65 3.25
N PHE A 23 6.80 7.56 2.63
CA PHE A 23 7.51 6.89 1.55
C PHE A 23 6.56 6.56 0.39
N LEU A 24 7.07 5.99 -0.71
CA LEU A 24 6.31 5.74 -1.94
C LEU A 24 5.72 7.03 -2.53
N PHE A 25 4.43 7.29 -2.35
CA PHE A 25 3.72 8.43 -2.96
C PHE A 25 4.35 9.79 -2.62
N ALA A 26 4.88 9.95 -1.40
CA ALA A 26 5.61 11.16 -1.01
C ALA A 26 6.82 11.43 -1.93
N TYR A 27 7.46 10.36 -2.43
CA TYR A 27 8.63 10.37 -3.30
C TYR A 27 8.29 10.06 -4.77
N GLN A 28 7.07 10.31 -5.24
CA GLN A 28 6.66 9.94 -6.62
C GLN A 28 7.59 10.52 -7.70
N GLU A 29 8.19 11.69 -7.48
CA GLU A 29 9.08 12.35 -8.45
C GLU A 29 10.43 11.62 -8.59
N ARG A 30 10.74 10.72 -7.65
CA ARG A 30 12.01 9.95 -7.61
C ARG A 30 11.82 8.45 -7.82
N LEU A 31 10.63 7.94 -7.54
CA LEU A 31 10.32 6.52 -7.59
C LEU A 31 9.34 6.27 -8.73
N THR A 32 9.70 5.39 -9.66
CA THR A 32 8.83 5.05 -10.79
C THR A 32 7.57 4.34 -10.31
N TYR A 33 6.51 4.36 -11.11
CA TYR A 33 5.33 3.56 -10.82
C TYR A 33 5.65 2.06 -10.67
N GLU A 34 6.58 1.54 -11.45
CA GLU A 34 7.04 0.15 -11.34
C GLU A 34 7.58 -0.17 -9.94
N PHE A 35 8.41 0.71 -9.38
CA PHE A 35 8.88 0.58 -8.01
C PHE A 35 7.73 0.56 -7.00
N HIS A 36 6.69 1.39 -7.20
CA HIS A 36 5.52 1.40 -6.32
C HIS A 36 4.73 0.09 -6.40
N ARG A 37 4.50 -0.41 -7.61
CA ARG A 37 3.82 -1.71 -7.84
C ARG A 37 4.55 -2.84 -7.14
N ASP A 38 5.85 -2.94 -7.37
CA ASP A 38 6.68 -4.02 -6.79
C ASP A 38 6.79 -3.89 -5.28
N SER A 39 6.82 -2.65 -4.77
CA SER A 39 6.77 -2.40 -3.33
C SER A 39 5.44 -2.84 -2.71
N ILE A 40 4.29 -2.56 -3.36
CA ILE A 40 2.98 -3.00 -2.87
C ILE A 40 2.90 -4.54 -2.84
N LEU A 41 3.39 -5.20 -3.90
CA LEU A 41 3.48 -6.67 -3.95
C LEU A 41 4.30 -7.20 -2.78
N GLU A 42 5.48 -6.63 -2.55
CA GLU A 42 6.38 -7.07 -1.48
C GLU A 42 5.81 -6.82 -0.09
N LEU A 43 5.20 -5.65 0.13
CA LEU A 43 4.51 -5.32 1.38
C LEU A 43 3.39 -6.32 1.66
N MET A 44 2.58 -6.64 0.65
CA MET A 44 1.51 -7.62 0.81
C MET A 44 2.03 -9.06 0.91
N ARG A 45 3.15 -9.41 0.29
CA ARG A 45 3.79 -10.74 0.45
C ARG A 45 4.15 -10.99 1.91
N VAL A 46 4.75 -10.01 2.58
CA VAL A 46 5.15 -10.14 3.99
C VAL A 46 3.99 -9.91 4.98
N THR A 47 2.80 -9.53 4.52
CA THR A 47 1.67 -9.12 5.37
C THR A 47 0.44 -9.99 5.17
N ARG A 48 -0.12 -10.54 6.26
CA ARG A 48 -1.28 -11.44 6.21
C ARG A 48 -2.58 -10.70 5.91
N SER A 49 -2.82 -9.56 6.55
CA SER A 49 -4.13 -8.91 6.52
C SER A 49 -4.15 -7.67 5.64
N GLU A 50 -3.39 -6.63 5.99
CA GLU A 50 -3.46 -5.36 5.26
C GLU A 50 -2.21 -4.50 5.40
N ALA A 51 -1.98 -3.64 4.41
CA ALA A 51 -0.99 -2.58 4.47
C ALA A 51 -1.64 -1.19 4.38
N CYS A 52 -1.11 -0.24 5.14
CA CYS A 52 -1.51 1.17 5.07
C CYS A 52 -0.33 2.02 4.61
N ILE A 53 -0.49 2.68 3.47
CA ILE A 53 0.55 3.48 2.83
C ILE A 53 0.19 4.95 2.97
N TYR A 54 0.94 5.65 3.82
CA TYR A 54 0.73 7.05 4.15
C TYR A 54 1.96 7.89 3.74
N PRO A 55 1.76 9.14 3.27
CA PRO A 55 0.48 9.74 2.87
C PRO A 55 0.13 9.42 1.40
N THR A 56 -1.08 9.75 0.94
CA THR A 56 -1.46 9.67 -0.49
C THR A 56 -1.07 10.91 -1.32
N ILE A 57 -0.22 11.77 -0.77
CA ILE A 57 0.24 13.02 -1.39
C ILE A 57 1.77 13.03 -1.56
N THR A 58 2.27 13.95 -2.39
CA THR A 58 3.70 14.26 -2.54
C THR A 58 4.19 15.25 -1.48
N PHE A 59 5.51 15.50 -1.43
CA PHE A 59 6.06 16.56 -0.57
C PHE A 59 5.63 17.98 -0.97
N GLU A 60 5.12 18.17 -2.19
CA GLU A 60 4.52 19.42 -2.69
C GLU A 60 3.03 19.57 -2.31
N ALA A 61 2.53 18.74 -1.39
CA ALA A 61 1.14 18.74 -0.92
C ALA A 61 0.09 18.46 -2.02
N GLN A 62 0.50 17.79 -3.10
CA GLN A 62 -0.37 17.40 -4.21
C GLN A 62 -0.75 15.92 -4.12
N PRO A 63 -1.99 15.53 -4.49
CA PRO A 63 -2.35 14.11 -4.63
C PRO A 63 -1.38 13.40 -5.59
N SER A 64 -0.90 12.22 -5.19
CA SER A 64 -0.01 11.46 -6.07
C SER A 64 -0.76 10.93 -7.28
N GLN A 65 -0.17 11.09 -8.47
CA GLN A 65 -0.74 10.58 -9.72
C GLN A 65 -0.80 9.04 -9.76
N TYR A 66 -0.07 8.36 -8.86
CA TYR A 66 -0.03 6.90 -8.79
C TYR A 66 -1.16 6.29 -7.96
N ILE A 67 -1.90 7.05 -7.16
CA ILE A 67 -3.03 6.53 -6.37
C ILE A 67 -4.09 5.75 -7.18
N PRO A 68 -4.53 6.20 -8.38
CA PRO A 68 -5.52 5.45 -9.14
C PRO A 68 -4.94 4.19 -9.81
N LEU A 69 -3.64 4.12 -10.07
CA LEU A 69 -3.02 3.11 -10.94
C LEU A 69 -3.07 1.68 -10.37
N PRO A 70 -2.86 1.42 -9.06
CA PRO A 70 -2.93 0.08 -8.50
C PRO A 70 -4.23 -0.67 -8.78
N ARG A 71 -5.35 0.04 -8.92
CA ARG A 71 -6.66 -0.56 -9.20
C ARG A 71 -6.76 -1.15 -10.60
N SER A 72 -6.02 -0.58 -11.55
CA SER A 72 -6.00 -1.01 -12.97
C SER A 72 -4.81 -1.90 -13.31
N ASP A 73 -3.84 -2.04 -12.40
CA ASP A 73 -2.63 -2.82 -12.63
C ASP A 73 -2.91 -4.33 -12.62
N PRO A 74 -2.62 -5.06 -13.71
CA PRO A 74 -2.83 -6.51 -13.77
C PRO A 74 -2.14 -7.28 -12.64
N ALA A 75 -0.96 -6.83 -12.20
CA ALA A 75 -0.21 -7.48 -11.14
C ALA A 75 -0.88 -7.33 -9.78
N LEU A 76 -1.74 -6.34 -9.58
CA LEU A 76 -2.34 -6.00 -8.29
C LEU A 76 -3.84 -6.36 -8.20
N GLN A 77 -4.41 -7.03 -9.20
CA GLN A 77 -5.85 -7.36 -9.25
C GLN A 77 -6.34 -8.25 -8.10
N HIS A 78 -5.44 -9.01 -7.48
CA HIS A 78 -5.72 -9.87 -6.33
C HIS A 78 -5.80 -9.10 -5.01
N PHE A 79 -5.59 -7.79 -5.02
CA PHE A 79 -5.81 -6.91 -3.88
C PHE A 79 -7.05 -6.02 -4.06
N GLN A 80 -7.48 -5.45 -2.94
CA GLN A 80 -8.43 -4.36 -2.86
C GLN A 80 -7.74 -3.13 -2.30
N PHE A 81 -8.22 -1.96 -2.71
CA PHE A 81 -7.65 -0.68 -2.39
C PHE A 81 -8.75 0.26 -1.91
N THR A 82 -8.49 1.04 -0.87
CA THR A 82 -9.33 2.20 -0.51
C THR A 82 -8.45 3.32 0.02
N GLU A 83 -8.74 4.55 -0.39
CA GLU A 83 -8.15 5.71 0.25
C GLU A 83 -9.04 6.09 1.43
N LEU A 84 -8.44 6.25 2.61
CA LEU A 84 -9.15 6.60 3.84
C LEU A 84 -8.56 7.88 4.41
N LYS A 85 -9.43 8.70 5.01
CA LYS A 85 -9.04 9.88 5.76
C LYS A 85 -8.58 9.51 7.18
N THR A 86 -7.66 10.30 7.71
CA THR A 86 -7.20 10.29 9.10
C THR A 86 -7.21 11.71 9.64
N ASP A 87 -7.36 11.83 10.96
CA ASP A 87 -7.23 13.06 11.74
C ASP A 87 -5.77 13.50 11.95
N PHE A 88 -4.81 12.67 11.57
CA PHE A 88 -3.39 13.00 11.57
C PHE A 88 -2.99 13.74 10.29
N GLU A 89 -2.33 14.90 10.44
CA GLU A 89 -1.83 15.70 9.33
C GLU A 89 -0.53 16.41 9.74
N PHE A 90 0.61 15.95 9.22
CA PHE A 90 1.91 16.57 9.52
C PHE A 90 2.44 17.46 8.37
N LEU A 91 2.12 17.14 7.12
CA LEU A 91 2.22 18.05 5.97
C LEU A 91 0.83 18.53 5.54
N MET A 92 0.73 19.69 4.91
CA MET A 92 -0.53 20.17 4.33
C MET A 92 -1.13 19.11 3.41
N ASN A 93 -2.41 18.81 3.60
CA ASN A 93 -3.20 17.79 2.89
C ASN A 93 -2.75 16.33 3.13
N SER A 94 -1.81 16.05 4.04
CA SER A 94 -1.42 14.68 4.41
C SER A 94 -2.41 14.03 5.37
N ASN A 95 -3.70 14.05 5.05
CA ASN A 95 -4.74 13.49 5.92
C ASN A 95 -5.41 12.25 5.32
N SER A 96 -4.71 11.55 4.43
CA SER A 96 -5.16 10.27 3.87
C SER A 96 -4.03 9.26 3.66
N PHE A 97 -4.39 7.99 3.73
CA PHE A 97 -3.54 6.84 3.39
C PHE A 97 -4.27 5.88 2.45
N LEU A 98 -3.50 5.13 1.66
CA LEU A 98 -4.01 4.04 0.85
C LEU A 98 -3.98 2.75 1.68
N ARG A 99 -5.15 2.17 1.95
CA ARG A 99 -5.30 0.84 2.52
C ARG A 99 -5.28 -0.20 1.39
N VAL A 100 -4.52 -1.27 1.59
CA VAL A 100 -4.39 -2.41 0.67
C VAL A 100 -4.64 -3.71 1.42
N TRP A 101 -5.46 -4.63 0.88
CA TRP A 101 -5.71 -5.94 1.50
C TRP A 101 -6.05 -7.01 0.45
N PRO A 102 -5.90 -8.31 0.75
CA PRO A 102 -6.25 -9.39 -0.19
C PRO A 102 -7.72 -9.34 -0.58
N ARG A 103 -7.99 -9.53 -1.87
CA ARG A 103 -9.33 -9.82 -2.34
C ARG A 103 -9.67 -11.24 -1.95
N LEU A 104 -10.59 -11.42 -0.99
CA LEU A 104 -11.11 -12.75 -0.66
C LEU A 104 -11.73 -13.38 -1.91
N ASN A 105 -11.26 -14.58 -2.28
CA ASN A 105 -11.99 -15.42 -3.22
C ASN A 105 -13.33 -15.76 -2.58
N ALA A 106 -14.43 -15.58 -3.33
CA ALA A 106 -15.79 -15.88 -2.88
C ALA A 106 -15.99 -17.34 -2.40
N ALA A 107 -15.03 -18.24 -2.65
CA ALA A 107 -15.03 -19.63 -2.19
C ALA A 107 -14.67 -19.83 -0.71
N LEU A 108 -14.20 -18.79 0.00
CA LEU A 108 -13.87 -18.83 1.44
C LEU A 108 -14.88 -18.03 2.28
N GLN A 109 -16.14 -18.01 1.87
CA GLN A 109 -17.22 -17.59 2.76
C GLN A 109 -17.48 -18.72 3.75
N TRP A 110 -17.03 -18.54 4.99
CA TRP A 110 -17.38 -19.40 6.12
C TRP A 110 -18.92 -19.53 6.20
N PRO A 111 -19.49 -20.72 6.46
CA PRO A 111 -20.93 -20.88 6.56
C PRO A 111 -21.47 -19.96 7.65
N LYS A 112 -22.48 -19.16 7.30
CA LYS A 112 -23.27 -18.45 8.29
C LYS A 112 -24.02 -19.50 9.10
N GLU A 113 -23.76 -19.53 10.42
CA GLU A 113 -24.63 -20.19 11.40
C GLU A 113 -26.03 -19.58 11.40
#